data_AF-A0A7J6EF17-F1
#
_entry.id   AF-A0A7J6EF17-F1
#
_cell.length_a   1.000
_cell.length_b   1.000
_cell.length_c   1.000
_cell.angle_alpha   90.00
_cell.angle_beta   90.00
_cell.angle_gamma   90.00
#
_symmetry.space_group_name_H-M   'P 1'
#
loop_
_entity.id
_entity.type
_entity.pdbx_description
1 polymer ?
#
loop_
_entity_poly.entity_id
_entity_poly.type
_entity_poly.pdbx_seq_one_letter_code
_entity_poly.pdbx_strand_id
1 'polypeptide(L)'
;MGIGEEEDMQWEYKEAQKIHSAMSPSSNSAHQSSITTHTISDRMGDDSTTLFVDAALDQENCVTCFGFVFKKGPNQIVASTMAHKLGASTPIFAEGQALLEGLSWCVSSQLKPDLIFTDCLNLASKVTGTWQDQSALSSLVSLIRLSISNFPGVSLQHLPRQLNVQAHSLAKDAIRLQVDG
;
A
#
# COMPACT_ATOMS: atom_id res chain seq x y z
N MET A 1 -24.89 14.95 23.72
CA MET A 1 -23.99 14.10 24.52
C MET A 1 -23.48 13.01 23.59
N GLY A 2 -22.22 13.05 23.19
CA GLY A 2 -21.68 12.14 22.17
C GLY A 2 -20.20 12.38 21.92
N ILE A 3 -19.40 12.37 22.99
CA ILE A 3 -17.94 12.54 22.97
C ILE A 3 -17.21 11.31 23.53
N GLY A 4 -17.89 10.17 23.68
CA GLY A 4 -17.34 8.98 24.32
C GLY A 4 -16.76 7.92 23.39
N GLU A 5 -17.12 7.91 22.10
CA GLU A 5 -16.81 6.78 21.21
C GLU A 5 -15.50 6.94 20.41
N GLU A 6 -15.05 8.17 20.15
CA GLU A 6 -13.79 8.43 19.41
C GLU A 6 -12.54 8.26 20.28
N GLU A 7 -12.62 8.55 21.58
CA GLU A 7 -11.49 8.39 22.51
C GLU A 7 -11.22 6.92 22.85
N ASP A 8 -12.28 6.11 23.02
CA ASP A 8 -12.14 4.66 23.28
C ASP A 8 -11.51 3.92 22.09
N MET A 9 -11.85 4.33 20.85
CA MET A 9 -11.27 3.73 19.64
C MET A 9 -9.79 4.10 19.45
N GLN A 10 -9.40 5.32 19.82
CA GLN A 10 -7.98 5.71 19.84
C GLN A 10 -7.20 5.02 20.95
N TRP A 11 -7.84 4.73 22.08
CA TRP A 11 -7.22 4.03 23.21
C TRP A 11 -6.90 2.57 22.84
N GLU A 12 -7.86 1.84 22.26
CA GLU A 12 -7.64 0.47 21.77
C GLU A 12 -6.53 0.40 20.72
N TYR A 13 -6.45 1.39 19.82
CA TYR A 13 -5.42 1.45 18.78
C TYR A 13 -4.01 1.65 19.37
N LYS A 14 -3.86 2.49 20.39
CA LYS A 14 -2.56 2.76 21.05
C LYS A 14 -2.10 1.60 21.94
N GLU A 15 -3.02 0.92 22.62
CA GLU A 15 -2.69 -0.26 23.43
C GLU A 15 -2.31 -1.46 22.55
N ALA A 16 -2.99 -1.66 21.41
CA ALA A 16 -2.60 -2.67 20.43
C ALA A 16 -1.17 -2.46 19.89
N GLN A 17 -0.74 -1.20 19.73
CA GLN A 17 0.63 -0.87 19.32
C GLN A 17 1.67 -1.15 20.42
N LYS A 18 1.35 -0.93 21.69
CA LYS A 18 2.28 -1.19 22.81
C LYS A 18 2.50 -2.68 23.07
N ILE A 19 1.44 -3.48 23.03
CA ILE A 19 1.54 -4.94 23.22
C ILE A 19 2.42 -5.56 22.11
N HIS A 20 2.34 -5.04 20.88
CA HIS A 20 3.12 -5.53 19.75
C HIS A 20 4.59 -5.11 19.78
N SER A 21 4.93 -4.00 20.44
CA SER A 21 6.31 -3.53 20.55
C SER A 21 7.12 -4.23 21.65
N ALA A 22 6.47 -4.89 22.61
CA ALA A 22 7.11 -5.63 23.70
C ALA A 22 7.52 -7.07 23.34
N MET A 23 7.10 -7.60 22.19
CA MET A 23 7.46 -8.95 21.72
C MET A 23 8.55 -8.86 20.65
N SER A 24 9.80 -8.78 21.07
CA SER A 24 10.95 -9.04 20.19
C SER A 24 11.16 -10.55 20.06
N PRO A 25 11.13 -11.17 18.87
CA PRO A 25 11.59 -12.53 18.71
C PRO A 25 13.08 -12.54 18.42
N SER A 26 13.84 -13.10 19.36
CA SER A 26 15.19 -13.61 19.12
C SER A 26 15.14 -14.69 18.03
N SER A 27 15.96 -14.49 16.98
CA SER A 27 16.53 -15.51 16.07
C SER A 27 15.64 -16.69 15.63
N ASN A 28 14.99 -16.56 14.46
CA ASN A 28 14.65 -17.69 13.58
C ASN A 28 14.21 -17.20 12.18
N SER A 29 15.16 -16.75 11.34
CA SER A 29 14.85 -16.14 10.03
C SER A 29 14.55 -17.12 8.89
N ALA A 30 14.68 -18.44 9.08
CA ALA A 30 14.57 -19.40 7.98
C ALA A 30 13.17 -20.02 7.80
N HIS A 31 12.33 -20.06 8.85
CA HIS A 31 11.01 -20.73 8.78
C HIS A 31 9.85 -19.80 8.41
N GLN A 32 9.95 -18.49 8.66
CA GLN A 32 8.91 -17.53 8.26
C GLN A 32 8.93 -17.27 6.74
N SER A 33 10.11 -17.23 6.12
CA SER A 33 10.27 -16.97 4.69
C SER A 33 9.50 -17.99 3.83
N SER A 34 9.56 -19.28 4.17
CA SER A 34 8.91 -20.33 3.38
C SER A 34 7.38 -20.23 3.36
N ILE A 35 6.75 -19.93 4.51
CA ILE A 35 5.28 -19.83 4.62
C ILE A 35 4.76 -18.56 3.91
N THR A 36 5.48 -17.45 4.04
CA THR A 36 5.18 -16.19 3.35
C THR A 36 5.30 -16.35 1.84
N THR A 37 6.33 -17.05 1.34
CA THR A 37 6.51 -17.30 -0.10
C THR A 37 5.37 -18.14 -0.68
N HIS A 38 4.93 -19.21 -0.02
CA HIS A 38 3.83 -20.04 -0.51
C HIS A 38 2.51 -19.25 -0.70
N THR A 39 2.21 -18.31 0.20
CA THR A 39 0.96 -17.53 0.15
C THR A 39 0.97 -16.48 -0.97
N ILE A 40 2.14 -15.93 -1.31
CA ILE A 40 2.29 -14.99 -2.43
C ILE A 40 2.37 -15.75 -3.76
N SER A 41 3.08 -16.87 -3.83
CA SER A 41 3.14 -17.76 -4.99
C SER A 41 1.77 -18.30 -5.40
N ASP A 42 0.87 -18.58 -4.45
CA ASP A 42 -0.50 -19.02 -4.77
C ASP A 42 -1.33 -17.90 -5.44
N ARG A 43 -0.95 -16.64 -5.21
CA ARG A 43 -1.62 -15.46 -5.78
C ARG A 43 -0.93 -14.90 -7.02
N MET A 44 0.33 -15.27 -7.25
CA MET A 44 1.18 -14.79 -8.34
C MET A 44 1.72 -15.98 -9.13
N GLY A 45 1.38 -16.08 -10.42
CA GLY A 45 2.04 -17.03 -11.31
C GLY A 45 3.54 -16.71 -11.46
N ASP A 46 4.35 -17.73 -11.78
CA ASP A 46 5.82 -17.60 -11.87
C ASP A 46 6.31 -16.53 -12.84
N ASP A 47 5.55 -16.23 -13.89
CA ASP A 47 5.83 -15.17 -14.86
C ASP A 47 4.94 -13.93 -14.71
N SER A 48 4.01 -13.93 -13.74
CA SER A 48 3.09 -12.81 -13.53
C SER A 48 3.83 -11.56 -13.10
N THR A 49 3.47 -10.43 -13.66
CA THR A 49 4.01 -9.13 -13.28
C THR A 49 3.09 -8.46 -12.28
N THR A 50 3.67 -7.88 -11.21
CA THR A 50 2.86 -7.40 -10.09
C THR A 50 3.41 -6.11 -9.53
N LEU A 51 2.52 -5.12 -9.39
CA LEU A 51 2.80 -3.88 -8.68
C LEU A 51 2.31 -3.99 -7.24
N PHE A 52 3.17 -3.65 -6.29
CA PHE A 52 2.85 -3.49 -4.87
C PHE A 52 2.94 -2.00 -4.53
N VAL A 53 1.94 -1.47 -3.85
CA VAL A 53 1.88 -0.07 -3.42
C VAL A 53 1.59 0.03 -1.92
N ASP A 54 2.14 1.07 -1.29
CA ASP A 54 1.87 1.43 0.10
C ASP A 54 2.06 2.94 0.32
N ALA A 55 1.35 3.51 1.29
CA ALA A 55 1.51 4.89 1.70
C ALA A 55 1.99 5.03 3.16
N ALA A 56 2.75 6.08 3.44
CA ALA A 56 3.10 6.49 4.78
C ALA A 56 2.83 8.00 4.95
N LEU A 57 1.96 8.33 5.88
CA LEU A 57 1.70 9.72 6.27
C LEU A 57 2.84 10.22 7.18
N ASP A 58 3.31 11.42 6.88
CA ASP A 58 4.15 12.22 7.76
C ASP A 58 3.42 13.52 8.08
N GLN A 59 2.80 13.52 9.27
CA GLN A 59 2.02 14.66 9.76
C GLN A 59 2.90 15.84 10.16
N GLU A 60 4.16 15.59 10.53
CA GLU A 60 5.09 16.64 10.96
C GLU A 60 5.49 17.49 9.75
N ASN A 61 5.85 16.84 8.64
CA ASN A 61 6.24 17.52 7.40
C ASN A 61 5.07 17.78 6.44
N CYS A 62 3.84 17.38 6.82
CA CYS A 62 2.64 17.55 6.00
C CYS A 62 2.77 16.92 4.60
N VAL A 63 3.34 15.71 4.53
CA VAL A 63 3.58 14.97 3.29
C VAL A 63 3.03 13.56 3.37
N THR A 64 2.67 13.03 2.20
CA THR A 64 2.41 11.60 2.02
C THR A 64 3.56 11.01 1.24
N CYS A 65 4.21 10.01 1.82
CA CYS A 65 5.24 9.22 1.16
C CYS A 65 4.64 7.94 0.59
N PHE A 66 5.25 7.42 -0.47
CA PHE A 66 4.80 6.24 -1.19
C PHE A 66 5.95 5.29 -1.44
N GLY A 67 5.66 4.00 -1.39
CA GLY A 67 6.59 2.94 -1.78
C GLY A 67 6.00 2.06 -2.88
N PHE A 68 6.77 1.84 -3.95
CA PHE A 68 6.36 1.01 -5.08
C PHE A 68 7.37 -0.10 -5.32
N VAL A 69 6.87 -1.32 -5.47
CA VAL A 69 7.68 -2.49 -5.86
C VAL A 69 7.03 -3.17 -7.04
N PHE A 70 7.77 -3.36 -8.13
CA PHE A 70 7.32 -4.11 -9.29
C PHE A 70 8.10 -5.42 -9.39
N LYS A 71 7.37 -6.53 -9.42
CA LYS A 71 7.94 -7.88 -9.47
C LYS A 71 7.56 -8.63 -10.74
N LYS A 72 8.39 -9.60 -11.12
CA LYS A 72 8.06 -10.68 -12.05
C LYS A 72 8.14 -12.00 -11.27
N GLY A 73 7.00 -12.66 -11.07
CA GLY A 73 6.89 -13.77 -10.15
C GLY A 73 7.17 -13.38 -8.69
N PRO A 74 7.12 -14.35 -7.75
CA PRO A 74 7.22 -14.07 -6.32
C PRO A 74 8.60 -13.55 -5.87
N ASN A 75 9.66 -13.92 -6.59
CA ASN A 75 11.04 -13.80 -6.13
C ASN A 75 11.88 -12.73 -6.83
N GLN A 76 11.45 -12.20 -7.99
CA GLN A 76 12.25 -11.24 -8.75
C GLN A 76 11.63 -9.84 -8.68
N ILE A 77 12.33 -8.92 -8.01
CA ILE A 77 12.06 -7.49 -8.11
C ILE A 77 12.70 -6.99 -9.39
N VAL A 78 11.88 -6.41 -10.27
CA VAL A 78 12.33 -5.81 -11.54
C VAL A 78 12.65 -4.34 -11.33
N ALA A 79 11.81 -3.64 -10.56
CA ALA A 79 12.01 -2.24 -10.24
C ALA A 79 11.38 -1.91 -8.89
N SER A 80 11.91 -0.90 -8.21
CA SER A 80 11.32 -0.33 -7.01
C SER A 80 11.64 1.15 -6.94
N THR A 81 10.72 1.93 -6.41
CA THR A 81 10.96 3.35 -6.19
C THR A 81 10.14 3.85 -5.01
N MET A 82 10.44 5.07 -4.59
CA MET A 82 9.69 5.80 -3.60
C MET A 82 9.42 7.23 -4.10
N ALA A 83 8.32 7.81 -3.65
CA ALA A 83 7.91 9.15 -4.05
C ALA A 83 7.21 9.84 -2.88
N HIS A 84 6.95 11.13 -3.02
CA HIS A 84 6.15 11.87 -2.05
C HIS A 84 5.31 12.95 -2.71
N LYS A 85 4.24 13.35 -2.03
CA LYS A 85 3.37 14.47 -2.37
C LYS A 85 2.93 15.21 -1.12
N LEU A 86 2.25 16.34 -1.32
CA LEU A 86 1.56 17.04 -0.24
C LEU A 86 0.61 16.09 0.51
N GLY A 87 0.59 16.24 1.83
CA GLY A 87 -0.08 15.36 2.77
C GLY A 87 -1.55 15.12 2.45
N ALA A 88 -1.97 13.86 2.56
CA ALA A 88 -3.35 13.45 2.47
C ALA A 88 -4.08 13.73 3.78
N SER A 89 -5.36 14.07 3.67
CA SER A 89 -6.24 14.33 4.82
C SER A 89 -6.60 13.08 5.62
N THR A 90 -6.53 11.90 5.01
CA THR A 90 -6.91 10.62 5.66
C THR A 90 -6.03 9.48 5.16
N PRO A 91 -5.87 8.40 5.95
CA PRO A 91 -5.12 7.21 5.53
C PRO A 91 -5.63 6.61 4.21
N ILE A 92 -6.95 6.44 4.03
CA ILE A 92 -7.48 5.87 2.79
C ILE A 92 -7.22 6.76 1.56
N PHE A 93 -7.16 8.09 1.74
CA PHE A 93 -6.79 9.01 0.68
C PHE A 93 -5.30 8.90 0.34
N ALA A 94 -4.44 8.73 1.35
CA ALA A 94 -3.02 8.46 1.16
C ALA A 94 -2.78 7.17 0.36
N GLU A 95 -3.48 6.08 0.73
CA GLU A 95 -3.42 4.82 0.00
C GLU A 95 -3.93 4.97 -1.45
N GLY A 96 -5.00 5.74 -1.65
CA GLY A 96 -5.51 6.05 -2.98
C GLY A 96 -4.50 6.83 -3.84
N GLN A 97 -3.80 7.79 -3.24
CA GLN A 97 -2.71 8.50 -3.91
C GLN A 97 -1.57 7.55 -4.25
N ALA A 98 -1.14 6.67 -3.33
CA ALA A 98 -0.10 5.68 -3.60
C ALA A 98 -0.45 4.80 -4.80
N LEU A 99 -1.69 4.32 -4.88
CA LEU A 99 -2.16 3.53 -6.01
C LEU A 99 -2.14 4.33 -7.32
N LEU A 100 -2.65 5.56 -7.32
CA LEU A 100 -2.65 6.41 -8.50
C LEU A 100 -1.23 6.74 -8.99
N GLU A 101 -0.33 7.08 -8.07
CA GLU A 101 1.08 7.35 -8.37
C GLU A 101 1.82 6.11 -8.85
N GLY A 102 1.57 4.94 -8.24
CA GLY A 102 2.15 3.68 -8.67
C GLY A 102 1.75 3.31 -10.11
N LEU A 103 0.49 3.55 -10.48
CA LEU A 103 0.00 3.35 -11.85
C LEU A 103 0.69 4.33 -12.83
N SER A 104 0.80 5.60 -12.46
CA SER A 104 1.51 6.62 -13.25
C SER A 104 3.00 6.26 -13.44
N TRP A 105 3.63 5.76 -12.38
CA TRP A 105 4.99 5.25 -12.43
C TRP A 105 5.13 4.05 -13.37
N CYS A 106 4.19 3.10 -13.36
CA CYS A 106 4.19 1.99 -14.32
C CYS A 106 4.10 2.48 -15.77
N VAL A 107 3.21 3.43 -16.08
CA VAL A 107 3.09 4.01 -17.42
C VAL A 107 4.40 4.66 -17.86
N SER A 108 4.97 5.54 -17.04
CA SER A 108 6.21 6.26 -17.36
C SER A 108 7.42 5.34 -17.49
N SER A 109 7.45 4.25 -16.74
CA SER A 109 8.53 3.26 -16.76
C SER A 109 8.30 2.12 -17.76
N GLN A 110 7.23 2.18 -18.56
CA GLN A 110 6.84 1.12 -19.52
C GLN A 110 6.65 -0.26 -18.85
N LEU A 111 6.28 -0.27 -17.57
CA LEU A 111 5.95 -1.48 -16.82
C LEU A 111 4.45 -1.77 -16.96
N LYS A 112 4.11 -3.05 -17.19
CA LYS A 112 2.73 -3.49 -17.38
C LYS A 112 2.39 -4.53 -16.31
N PRO A 113 1.68 -4.19 -15.24
CA PRO A 113 1.28 -5.15 -14.22
C PRO A 113 0.11 -6.02 -14.71
N ASP A 114 0.16 -7.32 -14.40
CA ASP A 114 -0.99 -8.23 -14.47
C ASP A 114 -1.82 -8.16 -13.17
N LEU A 115 -1.14 -7.86 -12.06
CA LEU A 115 -1.74 -7.75 -10.72
C LEU A 115 -1.27 -6.47 -10.03
N ILE A 116 -2.14 -5.91 -9.20
CA ILE A 116 -1.82 -4.80 -8.30
C ILE A 116 -2.24 -5.20 -6.88
N PHE A 117 -1.32 -5.07 -5.93
CA PHE A 117 -1.58 -5.30 -4.51
C PHE A 117 -1.49 -4.02 -3.70
N THR A 118 -2.48 -3.85 -2.82
CA THR A 118 -2.54 -2.86 -1.74
C THR A 118 -2.94 -3.58 -0.46
N ASP A 119 -2.46 -3.12 0.70
CA ASP A 119 -2.91 -3.62 2.00
C ASP A 119 -4.17 -2.91 2.53
N CYS A 120 -4.72 -1.98 1.75
CA CYS A 120 -5.95 -1.28 2.08
C CYS A 120 -7.18 -1.98 1.49
N LEU A 121 -7.76 -2.92 2.23
CA LEU A 121 -8.98 -3.64 1.81
C LEU A 121 -10.14 -2.69 1.44
N ASN A 122 -10.29 -1.61 2.21
CA ASN A 122 -11.34 -0.62 1.97
C ASN A 122 -11.16 0.07 0.61
N LEU A 123 -9.94 0.50 0.28
CA LEU A 123 -9.63 1.09 -1.03
C LEU A 123 -9.84 0.08 -2.16
N ALA A 124 -9.30 -1.13 -2.03
CA ALA A 124 -9.46 -2.18 -3.05
C ALA A 124 -10.94 -2.46 -3.33
N SER A 125 -11.77 -2.55 -2.28
CA SER A 125 -13.22 -2.76 -2.40
C SER A 125 -13.93 -1.58 -3.07
N LYS A 126 -13.58 -0.34 -2.73
CA LYS A 126 -14.15 0.86 -3.36
C LYS A 126 -13.80 0.94 -4.85
N VAL A 127 -12.55 0.66 -5.21
CA VAL A 127 -12.07 0.74 -6.60
C VAL A 127 -12.68 -0.35 -7.47
N THR A 128 -12.73 -1.59 -6.99
CA THR A 128 -13.26 -2.74 -7.75
C THR A 128 -14.78 -2.83 -7.75
N GLY A 129 -15.45 -2.27 -6.74
CA GLY A 129 -16.91 -2.22 -6.66
C GLY A 129 -17.54 -1.07 -7.45
N THR A 130 -18.82 -0.81 -7.17
CA THR A 130 -19.61 0.29 -7.75
C THR A 130 -19.69 1.52 -6.84
N TRP A 131 -18.85 1.59 -5.80
CA TRP A 131 -18.89 2.69 -4.84
C TRP A 131 -18.65 4.03 -5.53
N GLN A 132 -19.49 5.01 -5.20
CA GLN A 132 -19.41 6.38 -5.65
C GLN A 132 -20.22 7.27 -4.69
N ASP A 133 -19.65 8.41 -4.32
CA ASP A 133 -20.35 9.49 -3.60
C ASP A 133 -19.87 10.88 -4.10
N GLN A 134 -20.21 11.95 -3.38
CA GLN A 134 -19.81 13.33 -3.70
C GLN A 134 -18.52 13.78 -2.98
N SER A 135 -17.72 12.86 -2.45
CA SER A 135 -16.47 13.16 -1.75
C SER A 135 -15.28 13.27 -2.69
N ALA A 136 -14.21 13.93 -2.23
CA ALA A 136 -12.92 13.94 -2.92
C ALA A 136 -12.34 12.53 -3.11
N LEU A 137 -12.64 11.60 -2.21
CA LEU A 137 -12.23 10.20 -2.34
C LEU A 137 -12.91 9.51 -3.53
N SER A 138 -14.17 9.84 -3.82
CA SER A 138 -14.89 9.33 -5.00
C SER A 138 -14.29 9.84 -6.32
N SER A 139 -13.86 11.10 -6.36
CA SER A 139 -13.08 11.62 -7.48
C SER A 139 -11.73 10.89 -7.63
N LEU A 140 -11.02 10.66 -6.54
CA LEU A 140 -9.75 9.91 -6.55
C LEU A 140 -9.93 8.46 -7.04
N VAL A 141 -10.97 7.76 -6.55
CA VAL A 141 -11.32 6.41 -7.02
C VAL A 141 -11.64 6.40 -8.52
N SER A 142 -12.32 7.43 -9.02
CA SER A 142 -12.63 7.55 -10.45
C SER A 142 -11.35 7.72 -11.30
N LEU A 143 -10.40 8.53 -10.83
CA LEU A 143 -9.08 8.68 -11.47
C LEU A 143 -8.28 7.37 -11.44
N ILE A 144 -8.32 6.64 -10.32
CA ILE A 144 -7.68 5.32 -10.22
C ILE A 144 -8.28 4.34 -11.23
N ARG A 145 -9.61 4.23 -11.31
CA ARG A 145 -10.28 3.35 -12.29
C ARG A 145 -9.90 3.72 -13.73
N LEU A 146 -9.86 5.02 -14.05
CA LEU A 146 -9.41 5.51 -15.35
C LEU A 146 -7.94 5.11 -15.61
N SER A 147 -7.06 5.27 -14.61
CA SER A 147 -5.65 4.91 -14.76
C SER A 147 -5.44 3.39 -14.90
N ILE A 148 -6.24 2.58 -14.22
CA ILE A 148 -6.27 1.11 -14.36
C ILE A 148 -6.65 0.70 -15.80
N SER A 149 -7.52 1.45 -16.47
CA SER A 149 -7.93 1.14 -17.85
C SER A 149 -6.79 1.16 -18.88
N ASN A 150 -5.64 1.76 -18.54
CA ASN A 150 -4.42 1.70 -19.36
C ASN A 150 -3.77 0.31 -19.36
N PHE A 151 -4.19 -0.59 -18.47
CA PHE A 151 -3.65 -1.94 -18.29
C PHE A 151 -4.76 -2.99 -18.49
N PRO A 152 -5.07 -3.37 -19.74
CA PRO A 152 -6.12 -4.34 -20.02
C PRO A 152 -5.85 -5.67 -19.31
N GLY A 153 -6.84 -6.17 -18.56
CA GLY A 153 -6.75 -7.44 -17.86
C GLY A 153 -6.09 -7.39 -16.47
N VAL A 154 -5.60 -6.22 -16.03
CA VAL A 154 -5.05 -6.08 -14.67
C VAL A 154 -6.12 -6.29 -13.61
N SER A 155 -5.76 -6.93 -12.49
CA SER A 155 -6.64 -7.00 -11.31
C SER A 155 -6.03 -6.30 -10.11
N LEU A 156 -6.85 -5.52 -9.39
CA LEU A 156 -6.49 -4.94 -8.10
C LEU A 156 -6.99 -5.85 -6.99
N GLN A 157 -6.10 -6.22 -6.07
CA GLN A 157 -6.40 -7.14 -4.98
C GLN A 157 -5.86 -6.62 -3.65
N HIS A 158 -6.56 -6.97 -2.58
CA HIS A 158 -6.07 -6.75 -1.23
C HIS A 158 -5.04 -7.82 -0.85
N LEU A 159 -3.93 -7.37 -0.27
CA LEU A 159 -2.86 -8.19 0.26
C LEU A 159 -2.61 -7.82 1.74
N PRO A 160 -2.65 -8.75 2.70
CA PRO A 160 -2.34 -8.45 4.09
C PRO A 160 -1.01 -7.72 4.25
N ARG A 161 -0.94 -6.72 5.15
CA ARG A 161 0.25 -5.87 5.35
C ARG A 161 1.54 -6.63 5.61
N GLN A 162 1.46 -7.79 6.28
CA GLN A 162 2.61 -8.68 6.54
C GLN A 162 3.22 -9.27 5.27
N LEU A 163 2.49 -9.23 4.15
CA LEU A 163 2.95 -9.66 2.83
C LEU A 163 3.32 -8.46 1.92
N ASN A 164 2.93 -7.24 2.29
CA ASN A 164 3.26 -5.99 1.58
C ASN A 164 4.50 -5.25 2.16
N VAL A 165 5.35 -5.96 2.90
CA VAL A 165 6.44 -5.37 3.71
C VAL A 165 7.38 -4.51 2.90
N GLN A 166 7.70 -4.87 1.66
CA GLN A 166 8.69 -4.15 0.86
C GLN A 166 8.21 -2.78 0.41
N ALA A 167 6.96 -2.68 -0.07
CA ALA A 167 6.36 -1.39 -0.41
C ALA A 167 6.20 -0.54 0.87
N HIS A 168 5.80 -1.16 1.97
CA HIS A 168 5.68 -0.49 3.26
C HIS A 168 7.00 0.10 3.77
N SER A 169 8.09 -0.67 3.70
CA SER A 169 9.42 -0.21 4.06
C SER A 169 9.87 0.96 3.21
N LEU A 170 9.66 0.91 1.88
CA LEU A 170 10.00 2.02 0.98
C LEU A 170 9.23 3.30 1.31
N ALA A 171 7.94 3.20 1.62
CA ALA A 171 7.14 4.35 2.03
C ALA A 171 7.67 4.98 3.33
N LYS A 172 8.11 4.15 4.28
CA LYS A 172 8.72 4.61 5.54
C LYS A 172 10.11 5.18 5.36
N ASP A 173 10.92 4.62 4.47
CA ASP A 173 12.25 5.15 4.17
C ASP A 173 12.17 6.51 3.46
N ALA A 174 11.16 6.73 2.63
CA ALA A 174 10.90 8.04 2.04
C ALA A 174 10.60 9.14 3.07
N ILE A 175 9.96 8.82 4.19
CA ILE A 175 9.79 9.77 5.30
C ILE A 175 11.15 10.15 5.87
N ARG A 176 11.99 9.14 6.15
CA ARG A 176 13.32 9.36 6.74
C ARG A 176 14.19 10.26 5.85
N LEU A 177 14.18 10.01 4.55
CA LEU A 177 14.96 10.78 3.58
C LEU A 177 14.45 12.21 3.38
N GLN A 178 13.19 12.51 3.69
CA GLN A 178 12.70 13.88 3.69
C GLN A 178 13.17 14.71 4.88
N VAL A 179 13.53 14.06 5.99
CA VAL A 179 14.07 14.74 7.18
C VAL A 179 15.54 15.15 6.96
N ASP A 180 16.23 14.53 6.00
CA ASP A 180 17.66 14.76 5.72
C ASP A 180 17.94 15.77 4.58
N GLY A 181 16.91 16.39 3.99
CA GLY A 181 17.02 17.36 2.88
C GLY A 181 16.86 18.81 3.30
#